data_AF-A0A2D5ERN6-F1
#
_entry.id   AF-A0A2D5ERN6-F1
#
_cell.length_a   1.000
_cell.length_b   1.000
_cell.length_c   1.000
_cell.angle_alpha   90.00
_cell.angle_beta   90.00
_cell.angle_gamma   90.00
#
_symmetry.space_group_name_H-M   'P 1'
#
loop_
_entity.id
_entity.type
_entity.pdbx_description
1 polymer ?
#
loop_
_entity_poly.entity_id
_entity_poly.type
_entity_poly.pdbx_seq_one_letter_code
_entity_poly.pdbx_strand_id
1 'polypeptide(L)'
;MPSPSDLPSETAGAFDAFGFDPRIVHALGAIGFDAPTPIQAEAMPPLLEGRDVIGRARTGSGKTAAFGLPLLQRVVATARPDSDGVRALVLTPTRELALQVTKALRSFAEGLPIEMVTVYGGAAYGPQLKALRRGVPIVVGTPGRVLDHVERGTLDLSALELLVLDEADEMLRMGFFEDVERVFERAPDSRQVALFSATMPPPIQAVAENRLPDPIEVQVEDSALSVDHIEQRGILVPERHKLDALERLLAAEPLTGAIVFCRTRAGCAETADALAKRGLSVDALHGDLNQAARERVLMRFRAGRLQVVVATDVAARGIDVDTVSHVINYDLPPAPEEYVHRIGRTGRAGRDGVAISLVTPRERGRLRFFQKKLGVTIAKVDPPSDAAIARAERARLVARLAEHLDAPLPGVDELLGALPEGADARQIAAAALSLLAEKENVTLGGELDETPPRWASKAPRDRGPRDHGGSARFDAASGDELDLFLPVGKRRGVRPGDLVGALTGDAGIPGSTIGRVTILDHKSFVRIAREAAEHVLATSPQIQVRGRMVPVAKARPRSVPDRPRRPKGRGKPFRGPSRKPKGRRKGRG
;
A
#
# COMPACT_ATOMS: atom_id res chain seq x y z
N MET A 1 48.63 20.68 13.17
CA MET A 1 48.34 19.23 13.19
C MET A 1 48.28 18.81 14.65
N PRO A 2 47.14 18.34 15.17
CA PRO A 2 47.09 17.79 16.52
C PRO A 2 47.69 16.38 16.52
N SER A 3 48.30 15.98 17.64
CA SER A 3 49.00 14.72 17.82
C SER A 3 48.06 13.52 18.05
N PRO A 4 48.48 12.26 17.82
CA PRO A 4 47.60 11.10 17.81
C PRO A 4 47.09 10.60 19.18
N SER A 5 47.30 11.31 20.28
CA SER A 5 47.10 10.76 21.64
C SER A 5 45.94 11.33 22.46
N ASP A 6 45.08 12.19 21.90
CA ASP A 6 43.99 12.85 22.66
C ASP A 6 42.59 12.52 22.11
N LEU A 7 42.22 11.22 22.09
CA LEU A 7 40.83 10.80 21.96
C LEU A 7 40.45 9.95 23.19
N PRO A 8 39.34 10.23 23.87
CA PRO A 8 38.95 9.52 25.08
C PRO A 8 38.62 8.05 24.76
N SER A 9 39.31 7.14 25.43
CA SER A 9 39.01 5.71 25.41
C SER A 9 37.81 5.43 26.30
N GLU A 10 36.64 5.16 25.73
CA GLU A 10 35.57 4.45 26.45
C GLU A 10 34.61 3.81 25.43
N THR A 11 34.44 2.49 25.59
CA THR A 11 33.76 1.51 24.72
C THR A 11 34.41 1.22 23.36
N ALA A 12 35.31 0.24 23.34
CA ALA A 12 35.69 -0.46 22.10
C ALA A 12 34.42 -1.16 21.54
N GLY A 13 33.94 -0.71 20.39
CA GLY A 13 32.75 -1.25 19.73
C GLY A 13 33.06 -2.57 19.04
N ALA A 14 32.05 -3.43 18.84
CA ALA A 14 32.26 -4.73 18.17
C ALA A 14 32.77 -4.58 16.71
N PHE A 15 32.64 -3.38 16.13
CA PHE A 15 33.18 -3.05 14.81
C PHE A 15 34.70 -2.79 14.78
N ASP A 16 35.34 -2.55 15.93
CA ASP A 16 36.80 -2.34 16.01
C ASP A 16 37.60 -3.57 15.57
N ALA A 17 37.01 -4.75 15.76
CA ALA A 17 37.63 -6.03 15.41
C ALA A 17 37.88 -6.19 13.89
N PHE A 18 37.20 -5.41 13.04
CA PHE A 18 37.36 -5.46 11.58
C PHE A 18 38.50 -4.58 11.07
N GLY A 19 39.14 -3.76 11.93
CA GLY A 19 40.28 -2.94 11.54
C GLY A 19 39.95 -1.80 10.56
N PHE A 20 38.74 -1.22 10.68
CA PHE A 20 38.34 -0.07 9.88
C PHE A 20 39.11 1.21 10.25
N ASP A 21 39.15 2.18 9.34
CA ASP A 21 39.67 3.54 9.63
C ASP A 21 38.94 4.11 10.85
N PRO A 22 39.65 4.71 11.83
CA PRO A 22 39.03 5.24 13.05
C PRO A 22 37.88 6.21 12.81
N ARG A 23 37.89 6.95 11.69
CA ARG A 23 36.80 7.87 11.32
C ARG A 23 35.52 7.12 10.94
N ILE A 24 35.64 5.96 10.29
CA ILE A 24 34.50 5.07 9.99
C ILE A 24 33.91 4.56 11.30
N VAL A 25 34.74 4.04 12.21
CA VAL A 25 34.29 3.55 13.52
C VAL A 25 33.58 4.65 14.31
N HIS A 26 34.15 5.84 14.35
CA HIS A 26 33.53 6.98 15.04
C HIS A 26 32.16 7.34 14.45
N ALA A 27 32.05 7.38 13.12
CA ALA A 27 30.79 7.63 12.43
C ALA A 27 29.73 6.57 12.76
N LEU A 28 30.12 5.29 12.84
CA LEU A 28 29.25 4.19 13.25
C LEU A 28 28.73 4.35 14.68
N GLY A 29 29.60 4.70 15.62
CA GLY A 29 29.20 4.98 17.01
C GLY A 29 28.20 6.13 17.11
N ALA A 30 28.41 7.21 16.35
CA ALA A 30 27.53 8.38 16.35
C ALA A 30 26.11 8.08 15.83
N ILE A 31 25.96 7.10 14.93
CA ILE A 31 24.66 6.69 14.37
C ILE A 31 24.05 5.46 15.07
N GLY A 32 24.65 4.99 16.18
CA GLY A 32 24.13 3.91 17.02
C GLY A 32 24.35 2.49 16.46
N PHE A 33 25.47 2.25 15.78
CA PHE A 33 25.87 0.89 15.36
C PHE A 33 26.69 0.22 16.47
N ASP A 34 26.03 -0.54 17.33
CA ASP A 34 26.68 -1.18 18.49
C ASP A 34 27.38 -2.51 18.12
N ALA A 35 26.68 -3.38 17.38
CA ALA A 35 27.17 -4.72 17.03
C ALA A 35 26.83 -5.11 15.57
N PRO A 36 27.72 -5.87 14.89
CA PRO A 36 27.46 -6.33 13.53
C PRO A 36 26.31 -7.34 13.49
N THR A 37 25.42 -7.20 12.51
CA THR A 37 24.41 -8.22 12.22
C THR A 37 25.06 -9.48 11.63
N PRO A 38 24.41 -10.66 11.59
CA PRO A 38 25.02 -11.87 11.05
C PRO A 38 25.56 -11.70 9.62
N ILE A 39 24.81 -11.02 8.74
CA ILE A 39 25.26 -10.76 7.36
C ILE A 39 26.47 -9.82 7.32
N GLN A 40 26.59 -8.89 8.27
CA GLN A 40 27.74 -8.00 8.39
C GLN A 40 28.96 -8.77 8.89
N ALA A 41 28.80 -9.56 9.96
CA ALA A 41 29.87 -10.34 10.56
C ALA A 41 30.47 -11.37 9.59
N GLU A 42 29.64 -12.00 8.77
CA GLU A 42 30.09 -13.02 7.81
C GLU A 42 30.58 -12.44 6.48
N ALA A 43 29.96 -11.36 5.97
CA ALA A 43 30.34 -10.81 4.66
C ALA A 43 31.49 -9.79 4.71
N MET A 44 31.68 -9.07 5.83
CA MET A 44 32.73 -8.04 5.91
C MET A 44 34.15 -8.62 5.82
N PRO A 45 34.53 -9.69 6.54
CA PRO A 45 35.89 -10.23 6.47
C PRO A 45 36.35 -10.62 5.05
N PRO A 46 35.62 -11.46 4.28
CA PRO A 46 36.06 -11.79 2.92
C PRO A 46 36.07 -10.57 2.00
N LEU A 47 35.13 -9.63 2.18
CA LEU A 47 35.14 -8.39 1.40
C LEU A 47 36.39 -7.54 1.66
N LEU A 48 36.83 -7.44 2.92
CA LEU A 48 38.04 -6.73 3.32
C LEU A 48 39.31 -7.40 2.77
N GLU A 49 39.33 -8.73 2.72
CA GLU A 49 40.41 -9.53 2.12
C GLU A 49 40.47 -9.42 0.58
N GLY A 50 39.45 -8.83 -0.05
CA GLY A 50 39.39 -8.68 -1.51
C GLY A 50 38.78 -9.87 -2.25
N ARG A 51 38.11 -10.79 -1.52
CA ARG A 51 37.40 -11.94 -2.10
C ARG A 51 36.02 -11.56 -2.61
N ASP A 52 35.61 -12.12 -3.74
CA ASP A 52 34.22 -11.98 -4.20
C ASP A 52 33.24 -12.59 -3.20
N VAL A 53 32.06 -11.99 -3.07
CA VAL A 53 31.05 -12.43 -2.10
C VAL A 53 29.68 -12.52 -2.74
N ILE A 54 28.96 -13.60 -2.46
CA ILE A 54 27.53 -13.74 -2.70
C ILE A 54 26.82 -13.69 -1.35
N GLY A 55 26.22 -12.55 -1.04
CA GLY A 55 25.45 -12.34 0.19
C GLY A 55 23.96 -12.64 -0.01
N ARG A 56 23.48 -13.73 0.57
CA ARG A 56 22.06 -14.11 0.56
C ARG A 56 21.40 -13.67 1.86
N ALA A 57 20.68 -12.54 1.80
CA ALA A 57 19.93 -12.04 2.94
C ALA A 57 18.75 -11.15 2.51
N ARG A 58 17.69 -11.12 3.33
CA ARG A 58 16.50 -10.27 3.12
C ARG A 58 16.81 -8.78 3.27
N THR A 59 15.90 -7.93 2.80
CA THR A 59 15.95 -6.49 3.06
C THR A 59 15.87 -6.20 4.56
N GLY A 60 16.57 -5.16 5.03
CA GLY A 60 16.62 -4.80 6.45
C GLY A 60 17.59 -5.62 7.32
N SER A 61 18.26 -6.64 6.78
CA SER A 61 19.28 -7.43 7.50
C SER A 61 20.61 -6.70 7.74
N GLY A 62 20.79 -5.49 7.19
CA GLY A 62 22.03 -4.72 7.31
C GLY A 62 23.00 -4.87 6.13
N LYS A 63 22.55 -5.41 4.98
CA LYS A 63 23.36 -5.59 3.74
C LYS A 63 24.11 -4.32 3.30
N THR A 64 23.46 -3.16 3.39
CA THR A 64 24.08 -1.89 2.97
C THR A 64 25.35 -1.57 3.76
N ALA A 65 25.38 -1.84 5.07
CA ALA A 65 26.61 -1.71 5.84
C ALA A 65 27.58 -2.86 5.55
N ALA A 66 27.07 -4.09 5.34
CA ALA A 66 27.87 -5.27 5.02
C ALA A 66 28.79 -5.07 3.80
N PHE A 67 28.30 -4.46 2.72
CA PHE A 67 29.15 -4.07 1.59
C PHE A 67 29.73 -2.67 1.70
N GLY A 68 29.01 -1.75 2.36
CA GLY A 68 29.35 -0.33 2.39
C GLY A 68 30.59 -0.01 3.21
N LEU A 69 30.77 -0.66 4.37
CA LEU A 69 31.96 -0.43 5.20
C LEU A 69 33.24 -0.96 4.55
N PRO A 70 33.29 -2.20 4.02
CA PRO A 70 34.46 -2.66 3.26
C PRO A 70 34.74 -1.80 2.02
N LEU A 71 33.69 -1.32 1.33
CA LEU A 71 33.83 -0.40 0.20
C LEU A 71 34.52 0.91 0.61
N LEU A 72 34.04 1.56 1.68
CA LEU A 72 34.63 2.80 2.18
C LEU A 72 36.07 2.57 2.64
N GLN A 73 36.32 1.49 3.39
CA GLN A 73 37.65 1.12 3.85
C GLN A 73 38.62 0.98 2.67
N ARG A 74 38.21 0.28 1.61
CA ARG A 74 39.04 0.12 0.42
C ARG A 74 39.34 1.47 -0.22
N VAL A 75 38.33 2.32 -0.41
CA VAL A 75 38.53 3.64 -1.02
C VAL A 75 39.47 4.52 -0.20
N VAL A 76 39.34 4.54 1.13
CA VAL A 76 40.23 5.30 2.04
C VAL A 76 41.65 4.76 2.05
N ALA A 77 41.83 3.44 2.24
CA ALA A 77 43.15 2.83 2.48
C ALA A 77 44.11 2.98 1.29
N THR A 78 43.55 3.18 0.11
CA THR A 78 44.27 3.27 -1.17
C THR A 78 44.08 4.65 -1.80
N ALA A 79 43.67 5.65 -1.01
CA ALA A 79 43.50 7.03 -1.47
C ALA A 79 44.80 7.53 -2.09
N ARG A 80 44.89 7.40 -3.42
CA ARG A 80 45.96 7.99 -4.21
C ARG A 80 45.56 9.45 -4.40
N PRO A 81 46.41 10.41 -3.99
CA PRO A 81 46.17 11.83 -4.19
C PRO A 81 45.86 12.19 -5.65
N ASP A 82 46.32 11.35 -6.60
CA ASP A 82 46.27 11.59 -8.04
C ASP A 82 45.42 10.55 -8.84
N SER A 83 44.65 9.67 -8.19
CA SER A 83 43.79 8.73 -8.94
C SER A 83 42.44 9.38 -9.27
N ASP A 84 42.39 10.08 -10.39
CA ASP A 84 41.15 10.56 -11.01
C ASP A 84 40.38 9.38 -11.60
N GLY A 85 39.43 8.80 -10.85
CA GLY A 85 38.61 7.71 -11.38
C GLY A 85 37.57 7.16 -10.42
N VAL A 86 36.54 6.50 -10.97
CA VAL A 86 35.55 5.77 -10.19
C VAL A 86 36.14 4.44 -9.76
N ARG A 87 36.28 4.25 -8.45
CA ARG A 87 36.90 3.07 -7.84
C ARG A 87 35.89 2.08 -7.29
N ALA A 88 34.71 2.55 -6.91
CA ALA A 88 33.60 1.70 -6.51
C ALA A 88 32.30 2.08 -7.21
N LEU A 89 31.56 1.07 -7.65
CA LEU A 89 30.27 1.21 -8.30
C LEU A 89 29.25 0.32 -7.59
N VAL A 90 28.16 0.90 -7.14
CA VAL A 90 27.02 0.16 -6.56
C VAL A 90 25.83 0.27 -7.50
N LEU A 91 25.42 -0.86 -8.08
CA LEU A 91 24.21 -0.96 -8.89
C LEU A 91 23.03 -1.38 -8.01
N THR A 92 21.92 -0.66 -8.17
CA THR A 92 20.68 -0.90 -7.42
C THR A 92 19.49 -0.88 -8.40
N PRO A 93 18.42 -1.68 -8.17
CA PRO A 93 17.27 -1.77 -9.08
C PRO A 93 16.45 -0.49 -9.19
N THR A 94 16.45 0.36 -8.16
CA THR A 94 15.57 1.52 -8.11
C THR A 94 16.33 2.76 -7.69
N ARG A 95 15.86 3.91 -8.18
CA ARG A 95 16.37 5.21 -7.78
C ARG A 95 16.31 5.42 -6.26
N GLU A 96 15.20 5.02 -5.65
CA GLU A 96 14.96 5.22 -4.23
C GLU A 96 15.99 4.46 -3.41
N LEU A 97 16.29 3.22 -3.81
CA LEU A 97 17.35 2.44 -3.20
C LEU A 97 18.74 3.05 -3.45
N ALA A 98 19.02 3.54 -4.66
CA ALA A 98 20.28 4.24 -4.95
C ALA A 98 20.51 5.45 -4.02
N LEU A 99 19.46 6.25 -3.79
CA LEU A 99 19.49 7.39 -2.87
C LEU A 99 19.67 6.94 -1.42
N GLN A 100 19.03 5.85 -1.00
CA GLN A 100 19.16 5.27 0.34
C GLN A 100 20.57 4.77 0.60
N VAL A 101 21.11 3.98 -0.33
CA VAL A 101 22.47 3.47 -0.25
C VAL A 101 23.45 4.63 -0.23
N THR A 102 23.28 5.65 -1.09
CA THR A 102 24.14 6.84 -1.05
C THR A 102 24.06 7.55 0.29
N LYS A 103 22.86 7.73 0.85
CA LYS A 103 22.69 8.39 2.16
C LYS A 103 23.38 7.61 3.27
N ALA A 104 23.23 6.28 3.29
CA ALA A 104 23.87 5.41 4.27
C ALA A 104 25.41 5.44 4.14
N LEU A 105 25.94 5.35 2.91
CA LEU A 105 27.38 5.47 2.68
C LEU A 105 27.91 6.84 3.12
N ARG A 106 27.15 7.93 2.92
CA ARG A 106 27.55 9.25 3.42
C ARG A 106 27.59 9.32 4.94
N SER A 107 26.64 8.70 5.65
CA SER A 107 26.69 8.66 7.12
C SER A 107 27.85 7.81 7.62
N PHE A 108 28.19 6.71 6.96
CA PHE A 108 29.35 5.89 7.33
C PHE A 108 30.68 6.57 7.00
N ALA A 109 30.67 7.49 6.02
CA ALA A 109 31.85 8.22 5.56
C ALA A 109 32.03 9.59 6.25
N GLU A 110 31.29 9.88 7.32
CA GLU A 110 31.41 11.14 8.04
C GLU A 110 32.85 11.33 8.55
N GLY A 111 33.46 12.48 8.23
CA GLY A 111 34.88 12.76 8.52
C GLY A 111 35.89 12.22 7.50
N LEU A 112 35.47 11.45 6.49
CA LEU A 112 36.33 11.02 5.39
C LEU A 112 36.34 12.04 4.24
N PRO A 113 37.48 12.28 3.57
CA PRO A 113 37.55 13.13 2.38
C PRO A 113 37.06 12.39 1.12
N ILE A 114 35.88 11.77 1.19
CA ILE A 114 35.32 10.95 0.11
C ILE A 114 34.06 11.62 -0.45
N GLU A 115 34.13 11.92 -1.74
CA GLU A 115 32.97 12.35 -2.51
C GLU A 115 32.28 11.15 -3.18
N MET A 116 30.97 11.23 -3.34
CA MET A 116 30.18 10.20 -4.01
C MET A 116 29.04 10.82 -4.80
N VAL A 117 28.60 10.16 -5.87
CA VAL A 117 27.49 10.63 -6.71
C VAL A 117 26.43 9.55 -6.86
N THR A 118 25.16 9.97 -6.84
CA THR A 118 24.04 9.10 -7.20
C THR A 118 23.61 9.33 -8.65
N VAL A 119 23.51 8.25 -9.43
CA VAL A 119 23.26 8.29 -10.88
C VAL A 119 22.03 7.44 -11.22
N TYR A 120 20.96 8.07 -11.70
CA TYR A 120 19.71 7.35 -12.04
C TYR A 120 18.88 8.07 -13.11
N GLY A 121 17.97 7.31 -13.73
CA GLY A 121 17.03 7.81 -14.74
C GLY A 121 15.99 8.79 -14.18
N GLY A 122 15.40 9.61 -15.06
CA GLY A 122 14.35 10.57 -14.70
C GLY A 122 14.83 11.86 -14.02
N ALA A 123 16.13 11.99 -13.71
CA ALA A 123 16.75 13.26 -13.35
C ALA A 123 17.56 13.87 -14.49
N ALA A 124 17.73 15.19 -14.42
CA ALA A 124 18.54 15.96 -15.35
C ALA A 124 20.01 15.49 -15.34
N TYR A 125 20.63 15.47 -16.51
CA TYR A 125 22.04 15.06 -16.67
C TYR A 125 23.02 16.05 -16.04
N GLY A 126 22.73 17.36 -16.11
CA GLY A 126 23.67 18.42 -15.72
C GLY A 126 24.33 18.21 -14.35
N PRO A 127 23.57 17.99 -13.26
CA PRO A 127 24.14 17.71 -11.95
C PRO A 127 25.01 16.45 -11.89
N GLN A 128 24.58 15.37 -12.56
CA GLN A 128 25.33 14.10 -12.61
C GLN A 128 26.65 14.29 -13.38
N LEU A 129 26.61 14.95 -14.54
CA LEU A 129 27.79 15.29 -15.35
C LEU A 129 28.76 16.19 -14.60
N LYS A 130 28.27 17.19 -13.86
CA LYS A 130 29.12 18.08 -13.07
C LYS A 130 29.85 17.33 -11.96
N ALA A 131 29.17 16.41 -11.28
CA ALA A 131 29.77 15.58 -10.24
C ALA A 131 30.80 14.60 -10.81
N LEU A 132 30.47 13.89 -11.91
CA LEU A 132 31.39 12.96 -12.55
C LEU A 132 32.65 13.65 -13.09
N ARG A 133 32.51 14.83 -13.71
CA ARG A 133 33.65 15.63 -14.20
C ARG A 133 34.58 16.14 -13.09
N ARG A 134 34.09 16.27 -11.85
CA ARG A 134 34.90 16.66 -10.71
C ARG A 134 35.84 15.54 -10.26
N GLY A 135 35.59 14.30 -10.68
CA GLY A 135 36.22 13.10 -10.13
C GLY A 135 35.53 12.72 -8.83
N VAL A 136 34.90 11.54 -8.80
CA VAL A 136 34.28 10.98 -7.61
C VAL A 136 34.66 9.51 -7.49
N PRO A 137 35.22 9.05 -6.35
CA PRO A 137 35.66 7.67 -6.22
C PRO A 137 34.50 6.66 -6.15
N ILE A 138 33.29 7.09 -5.77
CA ILE A 138 32.14 6.21 -5.55
C ILE A 138 30.94 6.67 -6.37
N VAL A 139 30.38 5.76 -7.17
CA VAL A 139 29.11 5.94 -7.89
C VAL A 139 28.09 4.94 -7.35
N VAL A 140 26.89 5.43 -7.03
CA VAL A 140 25.74 4.57 -6.69
C VAL A 140 24.65 4.85 -7.72
N GLY A 141 24.08 3.84 -8.37
CA GLY A 141 23.14 4.13 -9.44
C GLY A 141 22.26 2.98 -9.91
N THR A 142 21.36 3.32 -10.83
CA THR A 142 20.52 2.34 -11.53
C THR A 142 21.19 1.90 -12.83
N PRO A 143 21.16 0.59 -13.20
CA PRO A 143 21.89 0.04 -14.35
C PRO A 143 21.77 0.87 -15.63
N GLY A 144 20.56 1.14 -16.11
CA GLY A 144 20.36 1.84 -17.38
C GLY A 144 20.97 3.25 -17.44
N ARG A 145 20.94 4.04 -16.36
CA ARG A 145 21.57 5.37 -16.36
C ARG A 145 23.09 5.29 -16.20
N VAL A 146 23.58 4.34 -15.41
CA VAL A 146 25.03 4.10 -15.30
C VAL A 146 25.60 3.71 -16.66
N LEU A 147 24.97 2.75 -17.34
CA LEU A 147 25.37 2.31 -18.68
C LEU A 147 25.35 3.46 -19.69
N ASP A 148 24.31 4.29 -19.72
CA ASP A 148 24.25 5.45 -20.61
C ASP A 148 25.39 6.46 -20.34
N HIS A 149 25.79 6.66 -19.08
CA HIS A 149 26.96 7.49 -18.77
C HIS A 149 28.28 6.88 -19.25
N VAL A 150 28.42 5.55 -19.15
CA VAL A 150 29.59 4.79 -19.64
C VAL A 150 29.67 4.86 -21.17
N GLU A 151 28.56 4.62 -21.87
CA GLU A 151 28.49 4.68 -23.33
C GLU A 151 28.81 6.07 -23.88
N ARG A 152 28.44 7.12 -23.16
CA ARG A 152 28.77 8.52 -23.51
C ARG A 152 30.20 8.91 -23.17
N GLY A 153 30.99 8.05 -22.52
CA GLY A 153 32.34 8.37 -22.04
C GLY A 153 32.35 9.41 -20.91
N THR A 154 31.23 9.60 -20.22
CA THR A 154 31.12 10.55 -19.09
C THR A 154 31.34 9.89 -17.74
N LEU A 155 31.37 8.56 -17.71
CA LEU A 155 31.77 7.72 -16.59
C LEU A 155 32.78 6.70 -17.11
N ASP A 156 34.01 6.77 -16.62
CA ASP A 156 35.05 5.79 -16.89
C ASP A 156 35.13 4.76 -15.76
N LEU A 157 35.11 3.48 -16.12
CA LEU A 157 35.19 2.35 -15.20
C LEU A 157 36.57 1.69 -15.20
N SER A 158 37.55 2.19 -15.97
CA SER A 158 38.89 1.60 -16.11
C SER A 158 39.63 1.41 -14.78
N ALA A 159 39.34 2.26 -13.79
CA ALA A 159 39.92 2.21 -12.44
C ALA A 159 39.01 1.52 -11.40
N LEU A 160 37.97 0.82 -11.83
CA LEU A 160 37.00 0.19 -10.93
C LEU A 160 37.62 -1.00 -10.21
N GLU A 161 37.61 -0.96 -8.89
CA GLU A 161 38.15 -2.00 -8.02
C GLU A 161 37.07 -2.84 -7.36
N LEU A 162 35.89 -2.26 -7.11
CA LEU A 162 34.76 -2.95 -6.49
C LEU A 162 33.45 -2.65 -7.21
N LEU A 163 32.76 -3.70 -7.63
CA LEU A 163 31.40 -3.63 -8.19
C LEU A 163 30.43 -4.35 -7.26
N VAL A 164 29.43 -3.63 -6.77
CA VAL A 164 28.37 -4.17 -5.92
C VAL A 164 27.07 -4.26 -6.72
N LEU A 165 26.41 -5.42 -6.67
CA LEU A 165 25.04 -5.61 -7.14
C LEU A 165 24.12 -5.76 -5.91
N ASP A 166 23.34 -4.74 -5.58
CA ASP A 166 22.35 -4.82 -4.49
C ASP A 166 20.95 -5.10 -5.03
N GLU A 167 20.22 -5.99 -4.35
CA GLU A 167 18.93 -6.53 -4.78
C GLU A 167 18.95 -7.07 -6.23
N ALA A 168 19.91 -7.96 -6.51
CA ALA A 168 20.12 -8.48 -7.87
C ALA A 168 18.89 -9.19 -8.47
N ASP A 169 18.12 -9.91 -7.66
CA ASP A 169 16.87 -10.53 -8.09
C ASP A 169 15.78 -9.53 -8.49
N GLU A 170 15.79 -8.34 -7.90
CA GLU A 170 14.91 -7.23 -8.30
C GLU A 170 15.36 -6.62 -9.63
N MET A 171 16.67 -6.47 -9.86
CA MET A 171 17.20 -6.00 -11.15
C MET A 171 16.80 -6.93 -12.30
N LEU A 172 16.83 -8.25 -12.07
CA LEU A 172 16.34 -9.24 -13.02
C LEU A 172 14.84 -9.08 -13.31
N ARG A 173 14.02 -8.93 -12.25
CA ARG A 173 12.57 -8.75 -12.39
C ARG A 173 12.19 -7.46 -13.14
N MET A 174 13.04 -6.44 -13.07
CA MET A 174 12.86 -5.18 -13.78
C MET A 174 13.42 -5.21 -15.22
N GLY A 175 14.05 -6.31 -15.64
CA GLY A 175 14.62 -6.45 -16.97
C GLY A 175 15.95 -5.73 -17.18
N PHE A 176 16.65 -5.36 -16.10
CA PHE A 176 17.93 -4.63 -16.18
C PHE A 176 19.16 -5.53 -16.38
N PHE A 177 18.99 -6.85 -16.48
CA PHE A 177 20.14 -7.76 -16.51
C PHE A 177 21.00 -7.61 -17.76
N GLU A 178 20.41 -7.24 -18.90
CA GLU A 178 21.18 -6.89 -20.10
C GLU A 178 22.06 -5.66 -19.84
N ASP A 179 21.53 -4.62 -19.19
CA ASP A 179 22.31 -3.43 -18.82
C ASP A 179 23.44 -3.77 -17.85
N VAL A 180 23.18 -4.65 -16.87
CA VAL A 180 24.18 -5.11 -15.89
C VAL A 180 25.31 -5.89 -16.58
N GLU A 181 25.00 -6.80 -17.49
CA GLU A 181 25.99 -7.52 -18.29
C GLU A 181 26.89 -6.56 -19.08
N ARG A 182 26.31 -5.53 -19.70
CA ARG A 182 27.07 -4.52 -20.44
C ARG A 182 27.95 -3.64 -19.54
N VAL A 183 27.54 -3.40 -18.29
CA VAL A 183 28.42 -2.74 -17.31
C VAL A 183 29.60 -3.65 -16.95
N PHE A 184 29.37 -4.95 -16.76
CA PHE A 184 30.46 -5.90 -16.52
C PHE A 184 31.47 -5.96 -17.66
N GLU A 185 31.01 -5.89 -18.93
CA GLU A 185 31.89 -5.86 -20.11
C GLU A 185 32.78 -4.60 -20.19
N ARG A 186 32.37 -3.52 -19.53
CA ARG A 186 33.12 -2.24 -19.52
C ARG A 186 33.99 -2.09 -18.28
N ALA A 187 33.81 -2.94 -17.28
CA ALA A 187 34.59 -2.93 -16.06
C ALA A 187 35.82 -3.86 -16.18
N PRO A 188 36.93 -3.58 -15.48
CA PRO A 188 38.13 -4.42 -15.50
C PRO A 188 37.86 -5.81 -14.93
N ASP A 189 38.44 -6.86 -15.49
CA ASP A 189 38.26 -8.25 -15.00
C ASP A 189 38.88 -8.49 -13.62
N SER A 190 39.84 -7.65 -13.22
CA SER A 190 40.50 -7.72 -11.90
C SER A 190 39.68 -7.12 -10.75
N ARG A 191 38.49 -6.56 -11.04
CA ARG A 191 37.62 -5.97 -10.03
C ARG A 191 37.12 -7.07 -9.08
N GLN A 192 36.97 -6.72 -7.81
CA GLN A 192 36.19 -7.52 -6.88
C GLN A 192 34.70 -7.29 -7.13
N VAL A 193 33.90 -8.33 -6.95
CA VAL A 193 32.45 -8.27 -7.11
C VAL A 193 31.74 -8.74 -5.84
N ALA A 194 30.76 -7.95 -5.39
CA ALA A 194 29.89 -8.31 -4.28
C ALA A 194 28.43 -8.36 -4.74
N LEU A 195 27.84 -9.54 -4.78
CA LEU A 195 26.45 -9.76 -5.21
C LEU A 195 25.57 -10.00 -3.99
N PHE A 196 24.61 -9.10 -3.76
CA PHE A 196 23.63 -9.21 -2.69
C PHE A 196 22.24 -9.43 -3.26
N SER A 197 21.59 -10.50 -2.81
CA SER A 197 20.25 -10.86 -3.28
C SER A 197 19.45 -11.58 -2.20
N ALA A 198 18.12 -11.42 -2.21
CA ALA A 198 17.26 -12.23 -1.36
C ALA A 198 17.03 -13.63 -1.94
N THR A 199 17.06 -13.75 -3.27
CA THR A 199 16.81 -15.00 -3.99
C THR A 199 17.84 -15.22 -5.10
N MET A 200 18.10 -16.46 -5.46
CA MET A 200 19.04 -16.83 -6.53
C MET A 200 18.33 -17.64 -7.62
N PRO A 201 17.47 -17.02 -8.44
CA PRO A 201 16.90 -17.70 -9.60
C PRO A 201 18.00 -17.99 -10.64
N PRO A 202 17.79 -18.94 -11.58
CA PRO A 202 18.82 -19.39 -12.50
C PRO A 202 19.58 -18.30 -13.26
N PRO A 203 18.95 -17.18 -13.71
CA PRO A 203 19.71 -16.10 -14.35
C PRO A 203 20.70 -15.39 -13.42
N ILE A 204 20.39 -15.25 -12.12
CA ILE A 204 21.34 -14.69 -11.14
C ILE A 204 22.47 -15.67 -10.87
N GLN A 205 22.15 -16.97 -10.76
CA GLN A 205 23.15 -18.03 -10.58
C GLN A 205 24.14 -18.06 -11.75
N ALA A 206 23.64 -17.94 -12.99
CA ALA A 206 24.51 -17.87 -14.16
C ALA A 206 25.45 -16.66 -14.12
N VAL A 207 24.99 -15.50 -13.62
CA VAL A 207 25.87 -14.33 -13.45
C VAL A 207 26.89 -14.55 -12.35
N ALA A 208 26.49 -15.13 -11.23
CA ALA A 208 27.42 -15.51 -10.17
C ALA A 208 28.52 -16.45 -10.69
N GLU A 209 28.15 -17.51 -11.40
CA GLU A 209 29.09 -18.49 -11.96
C GLU A 209 30.04 -17.91 -13.02
N ASN A 210 29.54 -16.99 -13.86
CA ASN A 210 30.33 -16.43 -14.97
C ASN A 210 31.15 -15.20 -14.61
N ARG A 211 30.74 -14.43 -13.60
CA ARG A 211 31.32 -13.11 -13.30
C ARG A 211 32.05 -13.02 -11.96
N LEU A 212 31.94 -14.03 -11.10
CA LEU A 212 32.61 -14.08 -9.80
C LEU A 212 33.50 -15.34 -9.72
N PRO A 213 34.81 -15.25 -9.96
CA PRO A 213 35.70 -16.40 -9.81
C PRO A 213 35.90 -16.76 -8.33
N ASP A 214 35.35 -17.91 -7.90
CA ASP A 214 35.46 -18.46 -6.53
C ASP A 214 34.91 -17.53 -5.42
N PRO A 215 33.60 -17.21 -5.43
CA PRO A 215 32.99 -16.33 -4.45
C PRO A 215 32.76 -17.05 -3.12
N ILE A 216 32.93 -16.31 -2.03
CA ILE A 216 32.47 -16.74 -0.71
C ILE A 216 30.94 -16.56 -0.65
N GLU A 217 30.21 -17.68 -0.52
CA GLU A 217 28.77 -17.64 -0.29
C GLU A 217 28.48 -17.43 1.19
N VAL A 218 27.84 -16.31 1.50
CA VAL A 218 27.33 -15.99 2.83
C VAL A 218 25.82 -16.15 2.81
N GLN A 219 25.31 -17.12 3.55
CA GLN A 219 23.89 -17.38 3.66
C GLN A 219 23.46 -17.27 5.11
N VAL A 220 22.78 -16.16 5.41
CA VAL A 220 22.16 -15.98 6.72
C VAL A 220 20.80 -16.64 6.68
N GLU A 221 20.70 -17.82 7.30
CA GLU A 221 19.41 -18.45 7.57
C GLU A 221 18.66 -17.63 8.60
N ASP A 222 17.53 -17.06 8.19
CA ASP A 222 16.58 -16.51 9.15
C ASP A 222 15.98 -17.69 9.93
N SER A 223 16.41 -17.85 11.19
CA SER A 223 15.47 -18.32 12.21
C SER A 223 14.21 -17.46 12.06
N ALA A 224 13.09 -18.12 11.76
CA ALA A 224 11.74 -17.60 11.56
C ALA A 224 11.63 -16.09 11.28
N LEU A 225 11.29 -15.72 10.05
CA LEU A 225 10.44 -14.55 9.74
C LEU A 225 10.58 -13.35 10.71
N SER A 226 11.15 -12.23 10.25
CA SER A 226 11.00 -10.90 10.87
C SER A 226 9.54 -10.38 10.80
N VAL A 227 8.60 -11.31 10.69
CA VAL A 227 7.16 -11.17 10.67
C VAL A 227 6.59 -11.51 12.04
N ASP A 228 7.42 -11.92 13.02
CA ASP A 228 6.99 -12.09 14.41
C ASP A 228 6.44 -10.78 15.00
N HIS A 229 6.93 -9.63 14.53
CA HIS A 229 6.44 -8.28 14.87
C HIS A 229 5.36 -7.75 13.91
N ILE A 230 4.92 -8.53 12.92
CA ILE A 230 3.92 -8.09 11.95
C ILE A 230 2.68 -8.97 12.07
N GLU A 231 1.61 -8.40 12.62
CA GLU A 231 0.31 -9.05 12.65
C GLU A 231 -0.26 -9.16 11.23
N GLN A 232 -0.57 -10.38 10.80
CA GLN A 232 -1.05 -10.63 9.44
C GLN A 232 -2.52 -11.06 9.41
N ARG A 233 -3.35 -10.26 8.75
CA ARG A 233 -4.79 -10.47 8.61
C ARG A 233 -5.19 -10.65 7.14
N GLY A 234 -6.19 -11.50 6.90
CA GLY A 234 -6.77 -11.74 5.59
C GLY A 234 -8.29 -11.58 5.62
N ILE A 235 -8.82 -10.69 4.79
CA ILE A 235 -10.26 -10.41 4.71
C ILE A 235 -10.79 -10.91 3.38
N LEU A 236 -11.84 -11.73 3.41
CA LEU A 236 -12.48 -12.21 2.18
C LEU A 236 -13.42 -11.15 1.64
N VAL A 237 -13.10 -10.57 0.48
CA VAL A 237 -13.86 -9.47 -0.11
C VAL A 237 -14.13 -9.73 -1.60
N PRO A 238 -15.39 -9.71 -2.06
CA PRO A 238 -15.67 -9.70 -3.50
C PRO A 238 -15.10 -8.44 -4.15
N GLU A 239 -14.56 -8.54 -5.37
CA GLU A 239 -13.85 -7.44 -6.06
C GLU A 239 -14.56 -6.08 -5.99
N ARG A 240 -15.87 -6.07 -6.30
CA ARG A 240 -16.72 -4.88 -6.29
C ARG A 240 -16.87 -4.18 -4.93
N HIS A 241 -16.47 -4.84 -3.84
CA HIS A 241 -16.56 -4.35 -2.47
C HIS A 241 -15.18 -4.06 -1.85
N LYS A 242 -14.07 -4.23 -2.60
CA LYS A 242 -12.73 -3.93 -2.07
C LYS A 242 -12.57 -2.48 -1.61
N LEU A 243 -13.11 -1.52 -2.36
CA LEU A 243 -13.06 -0.10 -1.98
C LEU A 243 -13.81 0.16 -0.67
N ASP A 244 -15.02 -0.40 -0.51
CA ASP A 244 -15.78 -0.31 0.75
C ASP A 244 -15.02 -0.96 1.92
N ALA A 245 -14.41 -2.12 1.70
CA ALA A 245 -13.59 -2.79 2.72
C ALA A 245 -12.36 -1.96 3.11
N LEU A 246 -11.68 -1.35 2.13
CA LEU A 246 -10.52 -0.49 2.37
C LEU A 246 -10.90 0.74 3.21
N GLU A 247 -12.02 1.39 2.87
CA GLU A 247 -12.52 2.55 3.61
C GLU A 247 -12.86 2.19 5.05
N ARG A 248 -13.54 1.05 5.26
CA ARG A 248 -13.86 0.55 6.61
C ARG A 248 -12.60 0.27 7.43
N LEU A 249 -11.56 -0.30 6.82
CA LEU A 249 -10.27 -0.52 7.46
C LEU A 249 -9.59 0.78 7.86
N LEU A 250 -9.48 1.73 6.93
CA LEU A 250 -8.86 3.02 7.19
C LEU A 250 -9.60 3.81 8.27
N ALA A 251 -10.92 3.63 8.38
CA ALA A 251 -11.70 4.25 9.43
C ALA A 251 -11.60 3.50 10.78
N ALA A 252 -11.51 2.18 10.81
CA ALA A 252 -11.52 1.43 12.07
C ALA A 252 -10.14 1.28 12.73
N GLU A 253 -9.06 1.19 11.93
CA GLU A 253 -7.72 0.91 12.45
C GLU A 253 -7.03 2.17 13.02
N PRO A 254 -6.25 2.05 14.11
CA PRO A 254 -5.48 3.15 14.70
C PRO A 254 -4.19 3.39 13.92
N LEU A 255 -4.31 3.92 12.71
CA LEU A 255 -3.18 4.04 11.78
C LEU A 255 -2.45 5.40 11.89
N THR A 256 -1.12 5.36 12.01
CA THR A 256 -0.23 6.54 11.92
C THR A 256 0.21 6.83 10.49
N GLY A 257 0.25 5.78 9.67
CA GLY A 257 0.68 5.80 8.28
C GLY A 257 0.41 4.45 7.64
N ALA A 258 -0.14 4.46 6.42
CA ALA A 258 -0.50 3.25 5.70
C ALA A 258 -0.02 3.26 4.24
N ILE A 259 0.48 2.11 3.78
CA ILE A 259 0.76 1.88 2.35
C ILE A 259 -0.26 0.89 1.80
N VAL A 260 -1.00 1.29 0.77
CA VAL A 260 -2.00 0.47 0.10
C VAL A 260 -1.44 -0.01 -1.23
N PHE A 261 -1.25 -1.32 -1.39
CA PHE A 261 -0.69 -1.90 -2.62
C PHE A 261 -1.77 -2.30 -3.61
N CYS A 262 -1.73 -1.70 -4.81
CA CYS A 262 -2.56 -2.08 -5.96
C CYS A 262 -1.71 -2.69 -7.06
N ARG A 263 -2.33 -3.49 -7.93
CA ARG A 263 -1.63 -4.20 -9.01
C ARG A 263 -1.21 -3.29 -10.17
N THR A 264 -2.03 -2.30 -10.52
CA THR A 264 -1.85 -1.48 -11.72
C THR A 264 -1.74 0.01 -11.38
N ARG A 265 -1.05 0.77 -12.24
CA ARG A 265 -0.92 2.23 -12.10
C ARG A 265 -2.27 2.94 -12.09
N ALA A 266 -3.16 2.54 -13.01
CA ALA A 266 -4.53 3.03 -13.08
C ALA A 266 -5.31 2.71 -11.78
N GLY A 267 -5.17 1.48 -11.26
CA GLY A 267 -5.80 1.09 -9.99
C GLY A 267 -5.33 1.93 -8.80
N CYS A 268 -4.04 2.29 -8.75
CA CYS A 268 -3.52 3.21 -7.73
C CYS A 268 -4.18 4.59 -7.82
N ALA A 269 -4.21 5.18 -9.02
CA ALA A 269 -4.79 6.50 -9.24
C ALA A 269 -6.30 6.52 -8.91
N GLU A 270 -7.07 5.55 -9.42
CA GLU A 270 -8.50 5.44 -9.16
C GLU A 270 -8.81 5.24 -7.67
N THR A 271 -8.02 4.42 -6.98
CA THR A 271 -8.21 4.17 -5.54
C THR A 271 -7.85 5.39 -4.72
N ALA A 272 -6.73 6.07 -5.02
CA ALA A 272 -6.35 7.30 -4.33
C ALA A 272 -7.39 8.41 -4.56
N ASP A 273 -7.86 8.61 -5.79
CA ASP A 273 -8.91 9.59 -6.11
C ASP A 273 -10.22 9.31 -5.37
N ALA A 274 -10.62 8.03 -5.29
CA ALA A 274 -11.84 7.63 -4.59
C ALA A 274 -11.75 7.91 -3.08
N LEU A 275 -10.60 7.62 -2.47
CA LEU A 275 -10.34 7.91 -1.06
C LEU A 275 -10.22 9.42 -0.79
N ALA A 276 -9.53 10.17 -1.65
CA ALA A 276 -9.36 11.62 -1.53
C ALA A 276 -10.70 12.37 -1.61
N LYS A 277 -11.61 11.93 -2.50
CA LYS A 277 -12.98 12.47 -2.60
C LYS A 277 -13.81 12.30 -1.32
N ARG A 278 -13.37 11.44 -0.41
CA ARG A 278 -13.99 11.21 0.91
C ARG A 278 -13.26 11.93 2.04
N GLY A 279 -12.30 12.81 1.72
CA GLY A 279 -11.60 13.64 2.70
C GLY A 279 -10.39 12.98 3.35
N LEU A 280 -9.96 11.80 2.89
CA LEU A 280 -8.76 11.14 3.41
C LEU A 280 -7.49 11.84 2.88
N SER A 281 -6.46 11.96 3.72
CA SER A 281 -5.15 12.49 3.33
C SER A 281 -4.34 11.40 2.61
N VAL A 282 -4.61 11.26 1.31
CA VAL A 282 -4.08 10.20 0.46
C VAL A 282 -3.46 10.74 -0.82
N ASP A 283 -2.46 10.04 -1.33
CA ASP A 283 -1.97 10.24 -2.70
C ASP A 283 -1.51 8.92 -3.32
N ALA A 284 -1.39 8.90 -4.65
CA ALA A 284 -0.91 7.76 -5.40
C ALA A 284 0.61 7.83 -5.60
N LEU A 285 1.25 6.67 -5.71
CA LEU A 285 2.67 6.51 -6.04
C LEU A 285 2.81 5.41 -7.08
N HIS A 286 2.94 5.78 -8.35
CA HIS A 286 3.06 4.85 -9.48
C HIS A 286 4.03 5.37 -10.54
N GLY A 287 4.36 4.52 -11.51
CA GLY A 287 5.40 4.79 -12.50
C GLY A 287 5.11 5.87 -13.54
N ASP A 288 3.91 6.46 -13.57
CA ASP A 288 3.58 7.57 -14.49
C ASP A 288 3.84 8.94 -13.85
N LEU A 289 4.09 8.97 -12.53
CA LEU A 289 4.50 10.19 -11.87
C LEU A 289 5.90 10.59 -12.32
N ASN A 290 6.04 11.85 -12.70
CA ASN A 290 7.37 12.42 -12.86
C ASN A 290 8.08 12.45 -11.49
N GLN A 291 9.40 12.62 -11.53
CA GLN A 291 10.17 12.55 -10.30
C GLN A 291 9.75 13.60 -9.26
N ALA A 292 9.58 14.84 -9.67
CA ALA A 292 9.27 15.93 -8.75
C ALA A 292 7.95 15.66 -8.01
N ALA A 293 6.98 15.04 -8.68
CA ALA A 293 5.74 14.58 -8.07
C ALA A 293 5.99 13.43 -7.08
N ARG A 294 6.80 12.42 -7.46
CA ARG A 294 7.18 11.31 -6.58
C ARG A 294 7.83 11.78 -5.27
N GLU A 295 8.82 12.68 -5.37
CA GLU A 295 9.49 13.26 -4.21
C GLU A 295 8.52 14.04 -3.31
N ARG A 296 7.58 14.78 -3.91
CA ARG A 296 6.57 15.53 -3.16
C ARG A 296 5.61 14.62 -2.39
N VAL A 297 5.20 13.49 -2.97
CA VAL A 297 4.38 12.48 -2.28
C VAL A 297 5.15 11.89 -1.10
N LEU A 298 6.39 11.44 -1.32
CA LEU A 298 7.22 10.84 -0.28
C LEU A 298 7.56 11.84 0.84
N MET A 299 7.85 13.10 0.50
CA MET A 299 8.11 14.15 1.48
C MET A 299 6.88 14.41 2.35
N ARG A 300 5.69 14.52 1.76
CA ARG A 300 4.45 14.73 2.54
C ARG A 300 4.10 13.51 3.39
N PHE A 301 4.38 12.31 2.90
CA PHE A 301 4.17 11.08 3.67
C PHE A 301 5.10 10.98 4.88
N ARG A 302 6.41 11.25 4.70
CA ARG A 302 7.39 11.33 5.80
C ARG A 302 7.04 12.40 6.84
N ALA A 303 6.50 13.53 6.38
CA ALA A 303 6.07 14.62 7.26
C ALA A 303 4.72 14.37 7.95
N GLY A 304 4.09 13.21 7.77
CA GLY A 304 2.77 12.89 8.35
C GLY A 304 1.60 13.68 7.75
N ARG A 305 1.82 14.44 6.68
CA ARG A 305 0.76 15.21 5.99
C ARG A 305 -0.12 14.35 5.09
N LEU A 306 0.41 13.22 4.63
CA LEU A 306 -0.36 12.14 4.05
C LEU A 306 -0.40 11.01 5.07
N GLN A 307 -1.59 10.49 5.34
CA GLN A 307 -1.77 9.35 6.20
C GLN A 307 -1.75 8.05 5.40
N VAL A 308 -2.11 8.11 4.10
CA VAL A 308 -2.19 6.95 3.21
C VAL A 308 -1.42 7.21 1.91
N VAL A 309 -0.65 6.23 1.45
CA VAL A 309 -0.06 6.22 0.10
C VAL A 309 -0.53 4.97 -0.64
N VAL A 310 -1.14 5.16 -1.81
CA VAL A 310 -1.56 4.05 -2.67
C VAL A 310 -0.48 3.80 -3.73
N ALA A 311 0.17 2.65 -3.70
CA ALA A 311 1.35 2.39 -4.51
C ALA A 311 1.28 1.09 -5.33
N THR A 312 2.01 1.06 -6.45
CA THR A 312 2.37 -0.21 -7.10
C THR A 312 3.63 -0.78 -6.47
N ASP A 313 3.90 -2.08 -6.67
CA ASP A 313 5.12 -2.74 -6.18
C ASP A 313 6.39 -1.97 -6.55
N VAL A 314 6.54 -1.62 -7.82
CA VAL A 314 7.72 -0.91 -8.34
C VAL A 314 7.90 0.46 -7.68
N ALA A 315 6.80 1.17 -7.43
CA ALA A 315 6.84 2.52 -6.89
C ALA A 315 6.98 2.55 -5.36
N ALA A 316 6.61 1.47 -4.67
CA ALA A 316 6.79 1.36 -3.22
C ALA A 316 8.16 0.79 -2.81
N ARG A 317 8.95 0.27 -3.76
CA ARG A 317 10.35 -0.11 -3.49
C ARG A 317 11.13 1.12 -3.01
N GLY A 318 11.95 0.91 -1.98
CA GLY A 318 12.70 1.99 -1.35
C GLY A 318 11.83 3.04 -0.64
N ILE A 319 10.53 2.80 -0.40
CA ILE A 319 9.85 3.60 0.64
C ILE A 319 10.47 3.20 1.97
N ASP A 320 11.16 4.15 2.57
CA ASP A 320 11.70 4.09 3.92
C ASP A 320 11.11 5.26 4.69
N VAL A 321 10.10 4.89 5.48
CA VAL A 321 9.26 5.77 6.28
C VAL A 321 8.97 4.98 7.54
N ASP A 322 9.63 5.34 8.63
CA ASP A 322 9.52 4.60 9.89
C ASP A 322 8.09 4.67 10.47
N THR A 323 7.30 5.67 10.09
CA THR A 323 5.94 5.90 10.61
C THR A 323 4.86 4.99 9.99
N VAL A 324 5.24 4.06 9.10
CA VAL A 324 4.29 3.12 8.48
C VAL A 324 3.89 2.05 9.49
N SER A 325 2.72 2.26 10.10
CA SER A 325 2.06 1.29 10.98
C SER A 325 1.37 0.16 10.22
N HIS A 326 0.81 0.45 9.04
CA HIS A 326 -0.08 -0.47 8.33
C HIS A 326 0.35 -0.69 6.87
N VAL A 327 0.30 -1.94 6.42
CA VAL A 327 0.39 -2.31 5.02
C VAL A 327 -0.92 -2.98 4.61
N ILE A 328 -1.56 -2.46 3.57
CA ILE A 328 -2.81 -3.02 3.06
C ILE A 328 -2.59 -3.54 1.64
N ASN A 329 -2.65 -4.85 1.46
CA ASN A 329 -2.68 -5.45 0.13
C ASN A 329 -4.11 -5.35 -0.42
N TYR A 330 -4.41 -4.25 -1.12
CA TYR A 330 -5.69 -4.08 -1.82
C TYR A 330 -5.86 -5.15 -2.91
N ASP A 331 -4.77 -5.43 -3.62
CA ASP A 331 -4.63 -6.59 -4.48
C ASP A 331 -3.60 -7.56 -3.91
N LEU A 332 -3.96 -8.83 -3.76
CA LEU A 332 -2.99 -9.85 -3.36
C LEU A 332 -1.89 -9.99 -4.43
N PRO A 333 -0.59 -10.00 -4.05
CA PRO A 333 0.50 -10.12 -5.02
C PRO A 333 0.46 -11.49 -5.73
N PRO A 334 1.14 -11.62 -6.88
CA PRO A 334 1.25 -12.88 -7.61
C PRO A 334 2.11 -13.93 -6.89
N ALA A 335 3.15 -13.50 -6.16
CA ALA A 335 4.16 -14.37 -5.57
C ALA A 335 4.36 -14.16 -4.05
N PRO A 336 4.75 -15.20 -3.30
CA PRO A 336 5.05 -15.09 -1.86
C PRO A 336 6.20 -14.14 -1.52
N GLU A 337 7.21 -14.06 -2.37
CA GLU A 337 8.39 -13.19 -2.17
C GLU A 337 7.96 -11.72 -2.21
N GLU A 338 7.10 -11.35 -3.17
CA GLU A 338 6.51 -10.01 -3.25
C GLU A 338 5.63 -9.70 -2.03
N TYR A 339 4.89 -10.69 -1.52
CA TYR A 339 4.11 -10.52 -0.29
C TYR A 339 5.00 -10.12 0.89
N VAL A 340 6.12 -10.82 1.09
CA VAL A 340 7.10 -10.50 2.14
C VAL A 340 7.66 -9.08 1.94
N HIS A 341 8.03 -8.70 0.71
CA HIS A 341 8.56 -7.37 0.41
C HIS A 341 7.56 -6.23 0.67
N ARG A 342 6.27 -6.49 0.47
CA ARG A 342 5.20 -5.53 0.77
C ARG A 342 5.00 -5.36 2.26
N ILE A 343 4.86 -6.45 3.01
CA ILE A 343 4.60 -6.37 4.45
C ILE A 343 5.81 -5.83 5.22
N GLY A 344 7.04 -6.07 4.73
CA GLY A 344 8.27 -5.46 5.27
C GLY A 344 8.39 -3.93 5.10
N ARG A 345 7.32 -3.26 4.66
CA ARG A 345 7.20 -1.79 4.73
C ARG A 345 6.65 -1.30 6.06
N THR A 346 6.05 -2.18 6.87
CA THR A 346 5.72 -1.93 8.28
C THR A 346 6.66 -2.76 9.18
N GLY A 347 6.55 -2.61 10.50
CA GLY A 347 7.30 -3.40 11.47
C GLY A 347 8.81 -3.12 11.49
N ARG A 348 9.20 -1.88 11.17
CA ARG A 348 10.61 -1.47 11.09
C ARG A 348 11.15 -0.99 12.44
N ALA A 349 12.47 -1.13 12.62
CA ALA A 349 13.17 -0.69 13.84
C ALA A 349 12.59 -1.29 15.14
N GLY A 350 12.17 -2.56 15.10
CA GLY A 350 11.63 -3.29 16.26
C GLY A 350 10.21 -2.90 16.69
N ARG A 351 9.51 -2.06 15.92
CA ARG A 351 8.10 -1.73 16.19
C ARG A 351 7.17 -2.79 15.65
N ASP A 352 5.99 -2.90 16.25
CA ASP A 352 4.92 -3.75 15.72
C ASP A 352 4.30 -3.13 14.46
N GLY A 353 3.88 -3.98 13.55
CA GLY A 353 3.21 -3.60 12.31
C GLY A 353 1.97 -4.45 12.04
N VAL A 354 1.04 -3.93 11.24
CA VAL A 354 -0.14 -4.69 10.81
C VAL A 354 -0.17 -4.79 9.29
N ALA A 355 -0.30 -6.01 8.78
CA ALA A 355 -0.44 -6.31 7.36
C ALA A 355 -1.82 -6.92 7.07
N ILE A 356 -2.66 -6.22 6.32
CA ILE A 356 -4.02 -6.65 5.99
C ILE A 356 -4.14 -6.93 4.50
N SER A 357 -4.60 -8.13 4.14
CA SER A 357 -4.78 -8.51 2.74
C SER A 357 -6.25 -8.67 2.38
N LEU A 358 -6.70 -7.91 1.37
CA LEU A 358 -8.01 -8.09 0.77
C LEU A 358 -7.94 -9.23 -0.26
N VAL A 359 -8.66 -10.31 0.02
CA VAL A 359 -8.55 -11.56 -0.75
C VAL A 359 -9.88 -11.84 -1.42
N THR A 360 -9.89 -11.95 -2.74
CA THR A 360 -11.10 -12.35 -3.45
C THR A 360 -11.39 -13.85 -3.28
N PRO A 361 -12.64 -14.30 -3.52
CA PRO A 361 -12.96 -15.73 -3.54
C PRO A 361 -12.06 -16.58 -4.44
N ARG A 362 -11.57 -16.02 -5.55
CA ARG A 362 -10.67 -16.69 -6.50
C ARG A 362 -9.23 -16.77 -5.99
N GLU A 363 -8.79 -15.80 -5.19
CA GLU A 363 -7.43 -15.72 -4.64
C GLU A 363 -7.25 -16.56 -3.36
N ARG A 364 -8.32 -17.17 -2.81
CA ARG A 364 -8.25 -18.04 -1.62
C ARG A 364 -7.21 -19.16 -1.74
N GLY A 365 -7.05 -19.73 -2.93
CA GLY A 365 -6.03 -20.76 -3.19
C GLY A 365 -4.62 -20.21 -3.10
N ARG A 366 -4.40 -19.01 -3.65
CA ARG A 366 -3.11 -18.32 -3.60
C ARG A 366 -2.71 -17.93 -2.18
N LEU A 367 -3.63 -17.42 -1.37
CA LEU A 367 -3.36 -17.12 0.04
C LEU A 367 -2.95 -18.38 0.84
N ARG A 368 -3.56 -19.54 0.54
CA ARG A 368 -3.14 -20.82 1.16
C ARG A 368 -1.75 -21.24 0.71
N PHE A 369 -1.43 -21.05 -0.56
CA PHE A 369 -0.09 -21.30 -1.08
C PHE A 369 0.96 -20.41 -0.40
N PHE A 370 0.65 -19.12 -0.15
CA PHE A 370 1.54 -18.20 0.56
C PHE A 370 1.82 -18.69 1.98
N GLN A 371 0.78 -18.98 2.76
CA GLN A 371 0.92 -19.51 4.12
C GLN A 371 1.77 -20.78 4.16
N LYS A 372 1.54 -21.73 3.24
CA LYS A 372 2.32 -22.97 3.16
C LYS A 372 3.79 -22.72 2.82
N LYS A 373 4.07 -21.88 1.80
CA LYS A 373 5.45 -21.65 1.33
C LYS A 373 6.26 -20.84 2.34
N LEU A 374 5.64 -19.87 3.00
CA LEU A 374 6.29 -18.97 3.95
C LEU A 374 6.29 -19.51 5.38
N GLY A 375 5.53 -20.56 5.68
CA GLY A 375 5.38 -21.06 7.05
C GLY A 375 4.63 -20.10 7.98
N VAL A 376 3.87 -19.14 7.46
CA VAL A 376 3.11 -18.15 8.24
C VAL A 376 1.63 -18.50 8.35
N THR A 377 1.00 -18.05 9.43
CA THR A 377 -0.47 -18.04 9.54
C THR A 377 -0.99 -16.63 9.25
N ILE A 378 -1.93 -16.52 8.30
CA ILE A 378 -2.63 -15.26 8.02
C ILE A 378 -4.04 -15.40 8.59
N ALA A 379 -4.30 -14.70 9.71
CA ALA A 379 -5.55 -14.79 10.44
C ALA A 379 -6.72 -14.30 9.57
N LYS A 380 -7.77 -15.12 9.43
CA LYS A 380 -8.96 -14.69 8.69
C LYS A 380 -9.83 -13.86 9.62
N VAL A 381 -10.08 -12.62 9.24
CA VAL A 381 -10.91 -11.69 10.01
C VAL A 381 -12.04 -11.17 9.14
N ASP A 382 -13.14 -10.78 9.78
CA ASP A 382 -14.22 -10.08 9.11
C ASP A 382 -13.87 -8.60 8.92
N PRO A 383 -14.40 -7.94 7.87
CA PRO A 383 -14.22 -6.50 7.71
C PRO A 383 -14.90 -5.74 8.86
N PRO A 384 -14.40 -4.54 9.23
CA PRO A 384 -14.97 -3.76 10.32
C PRO A 384 -16.47 -3.46 10.11
N SER A 385 -17.24 -3.67 11.17
CA SER A 385 -18.65 -3.31 11.26
C SER A 385 -18.83 -1.79 11.36
N ASP A 386 -20.06 -1.30 11.16
CA ASP A 386 -20.38 0.12 11.34
C ASP A 386 -20.16 0.53 12.82
N ALA A 387 -20.43 -0.39 13.75
CA ALA A 387 -20.11 -0.21 15.16
C ALA A 387 -18.61 -0.04 15.44
N ALA A 388 -17.77 -0.87 14.84
CA ALA A 388 -16.31 -0.79 15.02
C ALA A 388 -15.75 0.55 14.52
N ILE A 389 -16.27 1.04 13.39
CA ILE A 389 -15.89 2.34 12.83
C ILE A 389 -16.31 3.47 13.76
N ALA A 390 -17.57 3.49 14.19
CA ALA A 390 -18.07 4.50 15.11
C ALA A 390 -17.28 4.52 16.44
N ARG A 391 -16.92 3.35 16.97
CA ARG A 391 -16.06 3.23 18.17
C ARG A 391 -14.68 3.85 17.93
N ALA A 392 -14.05 3.55 16.80
CA ALA A 392 -12.73 4.11 16.44
C ALA A 392 -12.78 5.63 16.23
N GLU A 393 -13.80 6.14 15.56
CA GLU A 393 -14.01 7.59 15.37
C GLU A 393 -14.20 8.32 16.69
N ARG A 394 -15.02 7.77 17.60
CA ARG A 394 -15.19 8.33 18.95
C ARG A 394 -13.88 8.32 19.73
N ALA A 395 -13.12 7.23 19.68
CA ALA A 395 -11.83 7.14 20.36
C ALA A 395 -10.85 8.22 19.86
N ARG A 396 -10.78 8.45 18.53
CA ARG A 396 -9.96 9.52 17.94
C ARG A 396 -10.42 10.91 18.36
N LEU A 397 -11.74 11.14 18.42
CA LEU A 397 -12.30 12.41 18.89
C LEU A 397 -11.91 12.69 20.34
N VAL A 398 -12.03 11.68 21.22
CA VAL A 398 -11.63 11.78 22.63
C VAL A 398 -10.13 12.04 22.77
N ALA A 399 -9.27 11.32 22.02
CA ALA A 399 -7.83 11.53 22.07
C ALA A 399 -7.44 12.96 21.66
N ARG A 400 -8.04 13.50 20.60
CA ARG A 400 -7.80 14.88 20.16
C ARG A 400 -8.28 15.92 21.18
N LEU A 401 -9.42 15.68 21.82
CA LEU A 401 -9.90 16.55 22.91
C LEU A 401 -8.89 16.56 24.06
N ALA A 402 -8.38 15.39 24.45
CA ALA A 402 -7.38 15.26 25.50
C ALA A 402 -6.09 16.04 25.18
N GLU A 403 -5.62 16.00 23.93
CA GLU A 403 -4.45 16.77 23.48
C GLU A 403 -4.63 18.30 23.60
N HIS A 404 -5.88 18.79 23.62
CA HIS A 404 -6.19 20.22 23.66
C HIS A 404 -6.70 20.70 25.03
N LEU A 405 -6.79 19.83 26.03
CA LEU A 405 -7.29 20.21 27.37
C LEU A 405 -6.45 21.31 28.02
N ASP A 406 -5.13 21.26 27.83
CA ASP A 406 -4.19 22.22 28.41
C ASP A 406 -3.79 23.35 27.45
N ALA A 407 -4.39 23.41 26.26
CA ALA A 407 -4.06 24.42 25.27
C ALA A 407 -4.61 25.80 25.69
N PRO A 408 -3.80 26.87 25.66
CA PRO A 408 -4.31 28.20 25.97
C PRO A 408 -5.35 28.62 24.92
N LEU A 409 -6.49 29.11 25.40
CA LEU A 409 -7.60 29.57 24.57
C LEU A 409 -7.85 31.08 24.82
N PRO A 410 -7.11 31.98 24.16
CA PRO A 410 -7.33 33.42 24.29
C PRO A 410 -8.76 33.80 23.92
N GLY A 411 -9.41 34.65 24.74
CA GLY A 411 -10.78 35.11 24.50
C GLY A 411 -11.87 34.09 24.88
N VAL A 412 -11.51 32.95 25.49
CA VAL A 412 -12.51 31.96 25.93
C VAL A 412 -13.48 32.53 26.97
N ASP A 413 -13.00 33.38 27.88
CA ASP A 413 -13.82 33.98 28.94
C ASP A 413 -14.91 34.90 28.37
N GLU A 414 -14.60 35.66 27.30
CA GLU A 414 -15.57 36.51 26.60
C GLU A 414 -16.66 35.66 25.91
N LEU A 415 -16.26 34.57 25.26
CA LEU A 415 -17.19 33.64 24.61
C LEU A 415 -18.07 32.90 25.62
N LEU A 416 -17.49 32.46 26.75
CA LEU A 416 -18.24 31.82 27.83
C LEU A 416 -19.20 32.79 28.51
N GLY A 417 -18.80 34.06 28.68
CA GLY A 417 -19.65 35.12 29.23
C GLY A 417 -20.83 35.52 28.33
N ALA A 418 -20.77 35.23 27.02
CA ALA A 418 -21.87 35.46 26.08
C ALA A 418 -22.92 34.32 26.07
N LEU A 419 -22.69 33.22 26.78
CA LEU A 419 -23.63 32.11 26.89
C LEU A 419 -24.79 32.45 27.86
N PRO A 420 -25.95 31.78 27.73
CA PRO A 420 -27.08 32.00 28.63
C PRO A 420 -26.70 31.79 30.10
N GLU A 421 -27.18 32.68 30.97
CA GLU A 421 -26.98 32.55 32.42
C GLU A 421 -27.52 31.20 32.93
N GLY A 422 -26.69 30.48 33.68
CA GLY A 422 -27.02 29.18 34.26
C GLY A 422 -26.60 27.95 33.45
N ALA A 423 -25.92 28.11 32.31
CA ALA A 423 -25.33 26.99 31.58
C ALA A 423 -24.19 26.34 32.37
N ASP A 424 -24.27 25.04 32.63
CA ASP A 424 -23.22 24.31 33.34
C ASP A 424 -22.09 23.85 32.39
N ALA A 425 -20.91 23.55 32.96
CA ALA A 425 -19.74 23.13 32.19
C ALA A 425 -20.00 21.88 31.33
N ARG A 426 -20.88 20.98 31.78
CA ARG A 426 -21.22 19.75 31.05
C ARG A 426 -22.09 20.04 29.84
N GLN A 427 -23.04 20.96 29.96
CA GLN A 427 -23.91 21.40 28.87
C GLN A 427 -23.09 22.08 27.78
N ILE A 428 -22.16 22.96 28.17
CA ILE A 428 -21.25 23.65 27.24
C ILE A 428 -20.36 22.63 26.52
N ALA A 429 -19.76 21.69 27.26
CA ALA A 429 -18.94 20.62 26.68
C ALA A 429 -19.75 19.71 25.75
N ALA A 430 -20.98 19.34 26.12
CA ALA A 430 -21.86 18.52 25.29
C ALA A 430 -22.26 19.24 23.99
N ALA A 431 -22.57 20.53 24.06
CA ALA A 431 -22.89 21.34 22.89
C ALA A 431 -21.67 21.49 21.95
N ALA A 432 -20.50 21.80 22.50
CA ALA A 432 -19.25 21.86 21.75
C ALA A 432 -18.91 20.51 21.09
N LEU A 433 -19.04 19.40 21.84
CA LEU A 433 -18.82 18.05 21.32
C LEU A 433 -19.81 17.68 20.22
N SER A 434 -21.09 18.07 20.38
CA SER A 434 -22.11 17.84 19.35
C SER A 434 -21.78 18.57 18.05
N LEU A 435 -21.39 19.85 18.14
CA LEU A 435 -20.99 20.65 16.97
C LEU A 435 -19.74 20.08 16.30
N LEU A 436 -18.75 19.65 17.09
CA LEU A 436 -17.53 19.05 16.58
C LEU A 436 -17.80 17.70 15.90
N ALA A 437 -18.64 16.86 16.50
CA ALA A 437 -19.04 15.58 15.92
C ALA A 437 -19.86 15.77 14.63
N GLU A 438 -20.73 16.78 14.55
CA GLU A 438 -21.46 17.10 13.31
C GLU A 438 -20.49 17.56 12.21
N LYS A 439 -19.53 18.43 12.53
CA LYS A 439 -18.50 18.91 11.60
C LYS A 439 -17.64 17.77 11.06
N GLU A 440 -17.32 16.79 11.90
CA GLU A 440 -16.47 15.65 11.56
C GLU A 440 -17.26 14.41 11.14
N ASN A 441 -18.59 14.51 11.05
CA ASN A 441 -19.51 13.45 10.69
C ASN A 441 -19.37 12.19 11.58
N VAL A 442 -19.06 12.38 12.86
CA VAL A 442 -18.91 11.33 13.88
C VAL A 442 -20.25 11.07 14.55
N THR A 443 -20.63 9.80 14.64
CA THR A 443 -21.89 9.41 15.30
C THR A 443 -21.69 9.27 16.82
N LEU A 444 -22.25 10.18 17.62
CA LEU A 444 -22.13 10.19 19.09
C LEU A 444 -23.08 9.23 19.83
N GLY A 445 -24.21 8.82 19.21
CA GLY A 445 -25.23 7.97 19.85
C GLY A 445 -25.99 7.10 18.85
N GLY A 446 -26.82 6.17 19.35
CA GLY A 446 -27.59 5.20 18.57
C GLY A 446 -27.16 3.75 18.76
N GLU A 447 -28.06 2.81 18.44
CA GLU A 447 -27.70 1.38 18.37
C GLU A 447 -26.69 1.18 17.25
N LEU A 448 -25.53 0.61 17.60
CA LEU A 448 -24.45 0.36 16.67
C LEU A 448 -24.57 -1.08 16.16
N ASP A 449 -24.66 -1.24 14.83
CA ASP A 449 -24.72 -2.56 14.20
C ASP A 449 -23.34 -3.21 14.23
N GLU A 450 -23.19 -4.21 15.11
CA GLU A 450 -21.96 -5.01 15.23
C GLU A 450 -21.81 -6.02 14.08
N THR A 451 -22.83 -6.20 13.24
CA THR A 451 -22.72 -7.15 12.12
C THR A 451 -21.75 -6.64 11.06
N PRO A 452 -20.88 -7.52 10.52
CA PRO A 452 -20.08 -7.19 9.35
C PRO A 452 -20.98 -6.76 8.20
N PRO A 453 -20.48 -5.92 7.26
CA PRO A 453 -21.27 -5.50 6.12
C PRO A 453 -21.88 -6.69 5.37
N ARG A 454 -23.11 -6.52 4.87
CA ARG A 454 -23.91 -7.60 4.25
C ARG A 454 -23.20 -8.38 3.14
N TRP A 455 -22.21 -7.79 2.49
CA TRP A 455 -21.42 -8.46 1.46
C TRP A 455 -20.36 -9.42 2.01
N ALA A 456 -19.99 -9.27 3.29
CA ALA A 456 -19.05 -10.12 4.03
C ALA A 456 -19.74 -11.32 4.69
N SER A 457 -21.00 -11.15 5.09
CA SER A 457 -21.82 -12.21 5.69
C SER A 457 -21.95 -13.40 4.72
N LYS A 458 -21.21 -14.47 4.98
CA LYS A 458 -21.40 -15.75 4.29
C LYS A 458 -22.63 -16.45 4.84
N ALA A 459 -23.74 -16.28 4.15
CA ALA A 459 -24.56 -17.44 3.82
C ALA A 459 -25.03 -17.28 2.36
N PRO A 460 -24.47 -18.05 1.40
CA PRO A 460 -25.38 -18.64 0.44
C PRO A 460 -26.34 -19.46 1.29
N ARG A 461 -27.61 -19.04 1.40
CA ARG A 461 -28.64 -19.99 1.83
C ARG A 461 -28.44 -21.21 0.96
N ASP A 462 -28.13 -22.34 1.58
CA ASP A 462 -28.35 -23.64 0.97
C ASP A 462 -29.74 -23.57 0.38
N ARG A 463 -29.80 -23.58 -0.96
CA ARG A 463 -31.04 -23.90 -1.64
C ARG A 463 -31.19 -25.40 -1.42
N GLY A 464 -31.66 -25.77 -0.23
CA GLY A 464 -32.30 -27.05 -0.03
C GLY A 464 -33.38 -27.25 -1.10
N PRO A 465 -33.76 -28.50 -1.38
CA PRO A 465 -34.81 -28.81 -2.35
C PRO A 465 -36.00 -27.90 -2.10
N ARG A 466 -36.49 -27.26 -3.16
CA ARG A 466 -37.61 -26.32 -3.11
C ARG A 466 -38.86 -27.02 -2.54
N ASP A 467 -39.06 -26.88 -1.25
CA ASP A 467 -40.41 -26.93 -0.70
C ASP A 467 -41.12 -25.64 -1.13
N HIS A 468 -42.18 -25.86 -1.90
CA HIS A 468 -43.07 -24.85 -2.41
C HIS A 468 -43.87 -24.24 -1.24
N GLY A 469 -43.24 -23.34 -0.48
CA GLY A 469 -43.89 -22.44 0.46
C GLY A 469 -43.92 -21.03 -0.12
N GLY A 470 -44.99 -20.69 -0.85
CA GLY A 470 -45.11 -19.46 -1.63
C GLY A 470 -45.05 -18.18 -0.80
N SER A 471 -44.03 -17.36 -1.01
CA SER A 471 -44.19 -15.91 -0.95
C SER A 471 -44.75 -15.48 -2.31
N ALA A 472 -46.06 -15.30 -2.38
CA ALA A 472 -46.78 -14.89 -3.56
C ALA A 472 -46.07 -13.70 -4.23
N ARG A 473 -45.53 -13.94 -5.43
CA ARG A 473 -45.31 -12.88 -6.39
C ARG A 473 -46.70 -12.40 -6.77
N PHE A 474 -46.96 -11.10 -6.69
CA PHE A 474 -48.10 -10.52 -7.37
C PHE A 474 -47.97 -10.86 -8.86
N ASP A 475 -48.80 -11.78 -9.32
CA ASP A 475 -48.89 -12.20 -10.70
C ASP A 475 -49.53 -11.09 -11.54
N ALA A 476 -49.00 -10.92 -12.74
CA ALA A 476 -49.25 -9.81 -13.63
C ALA A 476 -50.61 -9.89 -14.36
N ALA A 477 -51.72 -10.07 -13.64
CA ALA A 477 -53.03 -10.35 -14.24
C ALA A 477 -54.24 -9.53 -13.73
N SER A 478 -54.13 -8.62 -12.76
CA SER A 478 -55.23 -7.74 -12.37
C SER A 478 -54.86 -6.28 -12.59
N GLY A 479 -55.57 -5.59 -13.48
CA GLY A 479 -55.36 -4.18 -13.85
C GLY A 479 -55.71 -3.17 -12.75
N ASP A 480 -55.47 -3.51 -11.48
CA ASP A 480 -55.93 -2.77 -10.31
C ASP A 480 -54.77 -2.31 -9.42
N GLU A 481 -53.78 -1.69 -10.06
CA GLU A 481 -52.59 -1.11 -9.43
C GLU A 481 -52.62 0.42 -9.51
N LEU A 482 -52.10 1.08 -8.48
CA LEU A 482 -51.96 2.53 -8.43
C LEU A 482 -50.53 2.91 -8.03
N ASP A 483 -49.97 3.88 -8.74
CA ASP A 483 -48.64 4.42 -8.45
C ASP A 483 -48.78 5.60 -7.47
N LEU A 484 -48.15 5.49 -6.30
CA LEU A 484 -47.94 6.61 -5.39
C LEU A 484 -46.70 7.41 -5.80
N PHE A 485 -46.80 8.73 -5.75
CA PHE A 485 -45.72 9.68 -5.94
C PHE A 485 -45.26 10.23 -4.60
N LEU A 486 -43.94 10.24 -4.40
CA LEU A 486 -43.28 10.83 -3.25
C LEU A 486 -42.19 11.80 -3.73
N PRO A 487 -42.16 13.07 -3.30
CA PRO A 487 -41.16 14.06 -3.70
C PRO A 487 -39.82 13.88 -2.96
N VAL A 488 -39.32 12.65 -2.93
CA VAL A 488 -38.05 12.27 -2.31
C VAL A 488 -37.32 11.26 -3.20
N GLY A 489 -35.99 11.32 -3.28
CA GLY A 489 -35.22 10.56 -4.26
C GLY A 489 -33.75 10.31 -3.89
N LYS A 490 -32.96 9.81 -4.84
CA LYS A 490 -31.57 9.35 -4.64
C LYS A 490 -30.63 10.42 -4.08
N ARG A 491 -30.80 11.70 -4.47
CA ARG A 491 -29.96 12.80 -3.96
C ARG A 491 -30.17 13.07 -2.46
N ARG A 492 -31.27 12.58 -1.90
CA ARG A 492 -31.54 12.57 -0.45
C ARG A 492 -31.24 11.21 0.19
N GLY A 493 -30.53 10.34 -0.52
CA GLY A 493 -30.09 9.04 -0.05
C GLY A 493 -31.20 8.00 0.12
N VAL A 494 -32.39 8.21 -0.46
CA VAL A 494 -33.53 7.28 -0.32
C VAL A 494 -33.27 5.96 -1.05
N ARG A 495 -33.46 4.86 -0.34
CA ARG A 495 -33.38 3.48 -0.83
C ARG A 495 -34.78 2.85 -0.90
N PRO A 496 -34.98 1.78 -1.69
CA PRO A 496 -36.29 1.13 -1.78
C PRO A 496 -36.82 0.63 -0.42
N GLY A 497 -35.93 0.16 0.46
CA GLY A 497 -36.29 -0.27 1.81
C GLY A 497 -36.84 0.86 2.69
N ASP A 498 -36.39 2.10 2.48
CA ASP A 498 -36.86 3.26 3.26
C ASP A 498 -38.32 3.59 2.89
N LEU A 499 -38.67 3.45 1.60
CA LEU A 499 -40.03 3.70 1.11
C LEU A 499 -40.98 2.56 1.46
N VAL A 500 -40.51 1.31 1.35
CA VAL A 500 -41.28 0.14 1.77
C VAL A 500 -41.54 0.19 3.27
N GLY A 501 -40.48 0.46 4.06
CA GLY A 501 -40.57 0.55 5.52
C GLY A 501 -41.51 1.66 5.99
N ALA A 502 -41.43 2.85 5.39
CA ALA A 502 -42.33 3.96 5.70
C ALA A 502 -43.79 3.63 5.36
N LEU A 503 -44.05 2.92 4.25
CA LEU A 503 -45.42 2.53 3.89
C LEU A 503 -45.96 1.40 4.77
N THR A 504 -45.14 0.42 5.14
CA THR A 504 -45.58 -0.66 6.03
C THR A 504 -45.71 -0.22 7.48
N GLY A 505 -44.84 0.68 7.93
CA GLY A 505 -44.78 1.18 9.29
C GLY A 505 -45.78 2.30 9.55
N ASP A 506 -45.68 3.40 8.80
CA ASP A 506 -46.47 4.60 9.07
C ASP A 506 -47.85 4.58 8.41
N ALA A 507 -47.97 3.96 7.23
CA ALA A 507 -49.24 3.82 6.52
C ALA A 507 -49.95 2.48 6.77
N GLY A 508 -49.32 1.58 7.55
CA GLY A 508 -49.92 0.33 8.02
C GLY A 508 -50.29 -0.67 6.93
N ILE A 509 -49.75 -0.55 5.71
CA ILE A 509 -50.10 -1.47 4.62
C ILE A 509 -49.23 -2.74 4.65
N PRO A 510 -49.77 -3.92 4.32
CA PRO A 510 -48.98 -5.15 4.25
C PRO A 510 -47.88 -5.05 3.19
N GLY A 511 -46.66 -5.52 3.49
CA GLY A 511 -45.55 -5.53 2.53
C GLY A 511 -45.84 -6.36 1.26
N SER A 512 -46.81 -7.28 1.33
CA SER A 512 -47.29 -8.04 0.17
C SER A 512 -47.95 -7.13 -0.87
N THR A 513 -48.69 -6.11 -0.46
CA THR A 513 -49.41 -5.21 -1.39
C THR A 513 -48.50 -4.19 -2.08
N ILE A 514 -47.20 -4.21 -1.76
CA ILE A 514 -46.20 -3.30 -2.33
C ILE A 514 -45.46 -4.01 -3.47
N GLY A 515 -45.68 -3.49 -4.68
CA GLY A 515 -45.02 -3.93 -5.89
C GLY A 515 -43.72 -3.17 -6.15
N ARG A 516 -43.59 -2.66 -7.38
CA ARG A 516 -42.33 -2.05 -7.84
C ARG A 516 -42.10 -0.68 -7.22
N VAL A 517 -40.87 -0.44 -6.77
CA VAL A 517 -40.39 0.87 -6.32
C VAL A 517 -39.40 1.45 -7.34
N THR A 518 -39.68 2.64 -7.86
CA THR A 518 -38.84 3.39 -8.79
C THR A 518 -38.36 4.68 -8.14
N ILE A 519 -37.05 4.82 -7.96
CA ILE A 519 -36.44 5.99 -7.32
C ILE A 519 -35.64 6.76 -8.37
N LEU A 520 -35.96 8.05 -8.52
CA LEU A 520 -35.23 9.02 -9.35
C LEU A 520 -34.47 10.00 -8.44
N ASP A 521 -33.77 10.96 -9.03
CA ASP A 521 -32.87 11.85 -8.26
C ASP A 521 -33.59 12.67 -7.19
N HIS A 522 -34.79 13.17 -7.50
CA HIS A 522 -35.58 14.04 -6.62
C HIS A 522 -36.98 13.51 -6.28
N LYS A 523 -37.39 12.39 -6.88
CA LYS A 523 -38.75 11.85 -6.74
C LYS A 523 -38.75 10.33 -6.79
N SER A 524 -39.77 9.72 -6.20
CA SER A 524 -39.96 8.27 -6.18
C SER A 524 -41.40 7.90 -6.51
N PHE A 525 -41.55 6.70 -7.05
CA PHE A 525 -42.83 6.09 -7.38
C PHE A 525 -42.90 4.71 -6.74
N VAL A 526 -44.00 4.40 -6.06
CA VAL A 526 -44.26 3.09 -5.45
C VAL A 526 -45.55 2.55 -6.03
N ARG A 527 -45.47 1.41 -6.71
CA ARG A 527 -46.64 0.72 -7.23
C ARG A 527 -47.23 -0.18 -6.16
N ILE A 528 -48.49 0.01 -5.84
CA ILE A 528 -49.21 -0.77 -4.84
C ILE A 528 -50.62 -1.14 -5.33
N ALA A 529 -51.25 -2.14 -4.70
CA ALA A 529 -52.64 -2.50 -5.00
C ALA A 529 -53.58 -1.31 -4.75
N ARG A 530 -54.60 -1.10 -5.62
CA ARG A 530 -55.48 0.08 -5.55
C ARG A 530 -56.10 0.30 -4.16
N GLU A 531 -56.65 -0.75 -3.56
CA GLU A 531 -57.28 -0.67 -2.23
C GLU A 531 -56.30 -0.18 -1.16
N ALA A 532 -55.06 -0.70 -1.17
CA ALA A 532 -54.00 -0.26 -0.28
C ALA A 532 -53.56 1.19 -0.57
N ALA A 533 -53.59 1.62 -1.83
CA ALA A 533 -53.24 2.97 -2.23
C ALA A 533 -54.26 4.01 -1.79
N GLU A 534 -55.54 3.69 -1.92
CA GLU A 534 -56.63 4.56 -1.49
C GLU A 534 -56.66 4.67 0.03
N HIS A 535 -56.36 3.59 0.75
CA HIS A 535 -56.15 3.63 2.20
C HIS A 535 -54.99 4.54 2.61
N VAL A 536 -53.82 4.42 1.98
CA VAL A 536 -52.65 5.29 2.29
C VAL A 536 -52.96 6.75 2.01
N LEU A 537 -53.64 7.07 0.91
CA LEU A 537 -53.99 8.44 0.55
C LEU A 537 -55.04 9.06 1.48
N ALA A 538 -55.91 8.25 2.11
CA ALA A 538 -56.92 8.70 3.06
C ALA A 538 -56.38 8.85 4.49
N THR A 539 -55.55 7.91 4.93
CA THR A 539 -55.13 7.78 6.33
C THR A 539 -53.77 8.43 6.61
N SER A 540 -52.89 8.51 5.60
CA SER A 540 -51.48 8.90 5.78
C SER A 540 -51.03 9.87 4.67
N PRO A 541 -51.48 11.14 4.70
CA PRO A 541 -51.12 12.14 3.68
C PRO A 541 -49.62 12.49 3.69
N GLN A 542 -48.91 12.17 4.77
CA GLN A 542 -47.45 12.27 4.89
C GLN A 542 -46.90 11.02 5.59
N ILE A 543 -45.76 10.52 5.12
CA ILE A 543 -45.05 9.38 5.72
C ILE A 543 -43.61 9.77 6.07
N GLN A 544 -43.03 9.18 7.10
CA GLN A 544 -41.68 9.47 7.56
C GLN A 544 -40.66 8.64 6.77
N VAL A 545 -39.94 9.31 5.86
CA VAL A 545 -38.83 8.68 5.11
C VAL A 545 -37.52 9.24 5.63
N ARG A 546 -36.70 8.39 6.26
CA ARG A 546 -35.40 8.76 6.85
C ARG A 546 -35.50 9.96 7.82
N GLY A 547 -36.46 9.91 8.74
CA GLY A 547 -36.63 10.93 9.76
C GLY A 547 -37.36 12.20 9.29
N ARG A 548 -37.79 12.29 8.02
CA ARG A 548 -38.47 13.47 7.47
C ARG A 548 -39.87 13.13 6.98
N MET A 549 -40.83 14.00 7.24
CA MET A 549 -42.19 13.87 6.73
C MET A 549 -42.23 14.19 5.23
N VAL A 550 -42.68 13.22 4.43
CA VAL A 550 -42.77 13.31 2.97
C VAL A 550 -44.23 13.14 2.56
N PRO A 551 -44.81 14.07 1.80
CA PRO A 551 -46.19 13.95 1.34
C PRO A 551 -46.33 12.84 0.32
N VAL A 552 -47.44 12.10 0.42
CA VAL A 552 -47.80 11.02 -0.51
C VAL A 552 -48.94 11.51 -1.40
N ALA A 553 -48.78 11.39 -2.72
CA ALA A 553 -49.81 11.79 -3.67
C ALA A 553 -50.03 10.72 -4.74
N LYS A 554 -51.18 10.71 -5.42
CA LYS A 554 -51.43 9.86 -6.58
C LYS A 554 -50.56 10.29 -7.77
N ALA A 555 -49.81 9.37 -8.38
CA ALA A 555 -48.98 9.69 -9.54
C ALA A 555 -49.85 10.01 -10.78
N ARG A 556 -49.45 11.00 -11.56
CA ARG A 556 -50.11 11.34 -12.83
C ARG A 556 -49.70 10.32 -13.92
N PRO A 557 -50.60 9.89 -14.82
CA PRO A 557 -50.33 8.82 -15.80
C PRO A 557 -49.09 9.02 -16.70
N ARG A 558 -48.68 10.27 -16.93
CA ARG A 558 -47.51 10.63 -17.75
C ARG A 558 -46.18 10.79 -16.99
N SER A 559 -46.18 10.59 -15.67
CA SER A 559 -45.03 10.91 -14.80
C SER A 559 -44.16 9.71 -14.39
N VAL A 560 -44.62 8.49 -14.68
CA VAL A 560 -43.94 7.24 -14.36
C VAL A 560 -43.05 6.83 -15.55
N PRO A 561 -41.73 6.63 -15.38
CA PRO A 561 -40.85 6.23 -16.47
C PRO A 561 -41.23 4.83 -16.98
N ASP A 562 -41.59 4.71 -18.26
CA ASP A 562 -41.84 3.43 -18.91
C ASP A 562 -40.51 2.78 -19.37
N ARG A 563 -40.47 1.44 -19.45
CA ARG A 563 -39.24 0.66 -19.73
C ARG A 563 -38.52 1.11 -21.02
N PRO A 564 -37.18 1.05 -21.08
CA PRO A 564 -36.50 0.75 -22.33
C PRO A 564 -36.75 -0.73 -22.70
N ARG A 565 -37.38 -0.96 -23.85
CA ARG A 565 -37.59 -2.31 -24.42
C ARG A 565 -36.24 -2.95 -24.72
N ARG A 566 -35.95 -4.12 -24.12
CA ARG A 566 -34.81 -4.96 -24.52
C ARG A 566 -34.94 -5.39 -25.99
N PRO A 567 -33.91 -5.29 -26.83
CA PRO A 567 -33.91 -5.94 -28.13
C PRO A 567 -34.02 -7.46 -27.94
N LYS A 568 -34.94 -8.11 -28.66
CA LYS A 568 -35.01 -9.57 -28.74
C LYS A 568 -33.70 -10.08 -29.34
N GLY A 569 -32.87 -10.72 -28.53
CA GLY A 569 -31.64 -11.37 -28.98
C GLY A 569 -31.96 -12.44 -30.02
N ARG A 570 -31.34 -12.29 -31.20
CA ARG A 570 -31.26 -13.33 -32.24
C ARG A 570 -30.55 -14.58 -31.70
N GLY A 571 -30.94 -15.71 -32.27
CA GLY A 571 -30.69 -17.05 -31.77
C GLY A 571 -29.22 -17.47 -31.61
N LYS A 572 -29.09 -18.53 -30.80
CA LYS A 572 -27.87 -19.28 -30.47
C LYS A 572 -27.03 -19.64 -31.72
N PRO A 573 -25.69 -19.67 -31.64
CA PRO A 573 -24.89 -20.38 -32.61
C PRO A 573 -24.99 -21.89 -32.35
N PHE A 574 -25.28 -22.60 -33.43
CA PHE A 574 -25.41 -24.04 -33.56
C PHE A 574 -24.06 -24.74 -33.28
N ARG A 575 -24.01 -25.68 -32.34
CA ARG A 575 -22.87 -26.62 -32.18
C ARG A 575 -23.03 -27.74 -33.22
N GLY A 576 -22.22 -27.71 -34.27
CA GLY A 576 -22.09 -28.84 -35.21
C GLY A 576 -21.20 -29.97 -34.64
N PRO A 577 -21.43 -31.23 -35.04
CA PRO A 577 -20.71 -32.38 -34.49
C PRO A 577 -19.35 -32.59 -35.15
N SER A 578 -18.34 -32.86 -34.34
CA SER A 578 -16.98 -33.22 -34.74
C SER A 578 -16.93 -34.58 -35.45
N ARG A 579 -16.68 -34.57 -36.77
CA ARG A 579 -16.27 -35.75 -37.55
C ARG A 579 -14.74 -35.80 -37.63
N LYS A 580 -14.15 -36.89 -37.14
CA LYS A 580 -12.75 -37.30 -37.42
C LYS A 580 -12.60 -37.61 -38.91
N PRO A 581 -11.39 -37.40 -39.48
CA PRO A 581 -10.90 -38.27 -40.54
C PRO A 581 -9.69 -39.08 -40.06
N LYS A 582 -9.77 -40.40 -40.28
CA LYS A 582 -8.63 -41.31 -40.39
C LYS A 582 -7.88 -41.03 -41.69
N GLY A 583 -6.55 -41.18 -41.71
CA GLY A 583 -5.88 -41.76 -42.89
C GLY A 583 -4.52 -41.20 -43.31
N ARG A 584 -3.46 -41.95 -42.95
CA ARG A 584 -2.28 -42.36 -43.76
C ARG A 584 -1.23 -41.31 -44.23
N ARG A 585 -0.04 -41.43 -43.62
CA ARG A 585 1.22 -42.02 -44.15
C ARG A 585 1.75 -41.50 -45.51
N LYS A 586 2.89 -40.78 -45.49
CA LYS A 586 4.22 -41.15 -46.06
C LYS A 586 5.10 -39.90 -46.32
N GLY A 587 6.38 -40.01 -45.97
CA GLY A 587 7.48 -39.73 -46.92
C GLY A 587 8.38 -38.52 -46.66
N ARG A 588 9.58 -38.82 -46.14
CA ARG A 588 10.94 -38.36 -46.52
C ARG A 588 11.19 -36.88 -46.84
N GLY A 589 12.24 -36.35 -46.21
CA GLY A 589 12.96 -35.13 -46.51
C GLY A 589 13.90 -34.85 -45.36
#